data_AF-A0AA37CS92-F1
#
_entry.id   AF-A0AA37CS92-F1
#
_cell.length_a   1.000
_cell.length_b   1.000
_cell.length_c   1.000
_cell.angle_alpha   90.00
_cell.angle_beta   90.00
_cell.angle_gamma   90.00
#
_symmetry.space_group_name_H-M   'P 1'
#
loop_
_entity.id
_entity.type
_entity.pdbx_description
1 polymer ?
#
loop_
_entity_poly.entity_id
_entity_poly.type
_entity_poly.pdbx_seq_one_letter_code
_entity_poly.pdbx_strand_id
1 'polypeptide(L)' 'MSKPTTALTAGRPSARTDKARAATLASLADDAGGMKRVNFELPAEQHAKLKIYATKQGKSIKDVLSEYVASLPD' A
#
# COMPACT_ATOMS: atom_id res chain seq x y z
N MET A 1 -41.03 2.17 -27.06
CA MET A 1 -39.57 2.16 -26.85
C MET A 1 -39.28 1.63 -25.45
N SER A 2 -39.04 0.33 -25.31
CA SER A 2 -38.87 -0.35 -24.02
C SER A 2 -37.38 -0.48 -23.70
N LYS A 3 -36.94 0.06 -22.54
CA LYS A 3 -35.55 0.00 -22.06
C LYS A 3 -35.18 -1.44 -21.66
N PRO A 4 -33.98 -1.95 -21.99
CA PRO A 4 -33.54 -3.26 -21.52
C PRO A 4 -33.16 -3.17 -20.04
N THR A 5 -33.81 -4.00 -19.23
CA THR A 5 -33.50 -4.26 -17.83
C THR A 5 -32.16 -4.99 -17.73
N THR A 6 -31.16 -4.32 -17.15
CA THR A 6 -29.90 -4.97 -16.75
C THR A 6 -30.20 -5.93 -15.60
N ALA A 7 -30.43 -7.20 -15.92
CA ALA A 7 -30.54 -8.27 -14.94
C ALA A 7 -29.19 -8.43 -14.22
N LEU A 8 -29.12 -7.96 -12.98
CA LEU A 8 -27.99 -8.24 -12.10
C LEU A 8 -28.08 -9.71 -11.68
N THR A 9 -27.43 -10.58 -12.46
CA THR A 9 -27.31 -12.00 -12.15
C THR A 9 -26.37 -12.19 -10.96
N ALA A 10 -26.92 -12.65 -9.83
CA ALA A 10 -26.14 -13.07 -8.67
C ALA A 10 -25.49 -14.44 -8.96
N GLY A 11 -24.49 -14.44 -9.84
CA GLY A 11 -23.73 -15.63 -10.21
C GLY A 11 -22.68 -16.00 -9.16
N ARG A 12 -22.58 -17.30 -8.83
CA ARG A 12 -21.53 -17.86 -7.96
C ARG A 12 -20.14 -17.44 -8.49
N PRO A 13 -19.23 -16.90 -7.66
CA PRO A 13 -17.95 -16.34 -8.10
C PRO A 13 -17.05 -17.34 -8.85
N SER A 14 -17.30 -18.64 -8.72
CA SER A 14 -16.64 -19.71 -9.46
C SER A 14 -16.84 -19.66 -10.98
N ALA A 15 -17.90 -19.00 -11.46
CA ALA A 15 -18.23 -18.87 -12.88
C ALA A 15 -17.46 -17.73 -13.59
N ARG A 16 -16.62 -16.98 -12.86
CA ARG A 16 -15.82 -15.91 -13.44
C ARG A 16 -14.72 -16.49 -14.36
N THR A 17 -14.68 -15.97 -15.59
CA THR A 17 -13.70 -16.28 -16.64
C THR A 17 -12.26 -16.13 -16.14
N ASP A 18 -11.30 -16.86 -16.71
CA ASP A 18 -9.89 -16.86 -16.29
C ASP A 18 -9.25 -15.47 -16.22
N LYS A 19 -9.74 -14.51 -17.01
CA LYS A 19 -9.33 -13.10 -16.95
C LYS A 19 -9.62 -12.43 -15.59
N ALA A 20 -10.76 -12.76 -14.96
CA ALA A 20 -11.12 -12.25 -13.64
C ALA A 20 -10.34 -12.96 -12.52
N ARG A 21 -9.93 -14.23 -12.71
CA ARG A 21 -9.03 -14.94 -11.79
C ARG A 21 -7.58 -14.43 -11.89
N ALA A 22 -7.12 -14.11 -13.09
CA ALA A 22 -5.79 -13.54 -13.33
C ALA A 22 -5.65 -12.15 -12.68
N ALA A 23 -6.70 -11.31 -12.76
CA ALA A 23 -6.72 -10.02 -12.08
C ALA A 23 -6.63 -10.15 -10.54
N THR A 24 -7.24 -11.18 -9.95
CA THR A 24 -7.09 -11.46 -8.52
C THR A 24 -5.71 -12.02 -8.18
N LEU A 25 -5.13 -12.90 -9.00
CA LEU A 25 -3.78 -13.45 -8.77
C LEU A 25 -2.68 -12.40 -8.90
N ALA A 26 -2.80 -11.46 -9.83
CA ALA A 26 -1.85 -10.35 -9.97
C ALA A 26 -1.80 -9.48 -8.71
N SER A 27 -2.93 -9.31 -8.00
CA SER A 27 -2.98 -8.59 -6.73
C SER A 27 -2.26 -9.31 -5.58
N LEU A 28 -2.02 -10.62 -5.67
CA LEU A 28 -1.24 -11.39 -4.68
C LEU A 28 0.24 -11.52 -5.08
N ALA A 29 0.59 -11.31 -6.35
CA ALA A 29 1.95 -11.46 -6.85
C ALA A 29 2.85 -10.24 -6.57
N ASP A 30 2.28 -9.10 -6.14
CA ASP A 30 3.00 -7.84 -5.89
C ASP A 30 3.86 -7.86 -4.60
N ASP A 31 3.89 -8.98 -3.87
CA ASP A 31 4.66 -9.16 -2.62
C ASP A 31 6.09 -9.72 -2.84
N ALA A 32 6.52 -10.01 -4.08
CA ALA A 32 7.79 -10.70 -4.35
C ALA A 32 9.07 -9.84 -4.20
N GLY A 33 8.94 -8.55 -3.91
CA GLY A 33 10.05 -7.63 -3.58
C GLY A 33 9.69 -6.67 -2.43
N GLY A 34 8.74 -7.10 -1.59
CA GLY A 34 7.91 -6.23 -0.75
C GLY A 34 8.67 -5.38 0.28
N MET A 35 8.27 -4.12 0.40
CA MET A 35 8.69 -3.25 1.50
C MET A 35 8.35 -3.91 2.85
N LYS A 36 9.36 -4.15 3.69
CA LYS A 36 9.14 -4.69 5.03
C LYS A 36 8.73 -3.58 6.00
N ARG A 37 7.60 -3.75 6.67
CA ARG A 37 7.18 -2.84 7.76
C ARG A 37 8.07 -3.05 8.98
N VAL A 38 8.47 -1.95 9.61
CA VAL A 38 9.23 -1.96 10.88
C VAL A 38 8.31 -1.56 12.03
N ASN A 39 8.41 -2.26 13.16
CA ASN A 39 7.67 -1.89 14.37
C ASN A 39 8.47 -0.79 15.11
N PHE A 40 7.86 0.38 15.27
CA PHE A 40 8.55 1.53 15.85
C PHE A 40 7.62 2.34 16.73
N GLU A 41 8.10 2.66 17.93
CA GLU A 41 7.40 3.48 18.91
C GLU A 41 8.32 4.61 19.34
N LEU A 42 7.75 5.82 19.42
CA LEU A 42 8.44 7.01 19.91
C LEU A 42 7.57 7.73 20.94
N PRO A 43 8.16 8.30 22.00
CA PRO A 43 7.49 9.29 22.81
C PRO A 43 6.94 10.43 21.96
N ALA A 44 5.79 10.98 22.35
CA ALA A 44 5.10 12.03 21.59
C ALA A 44 6.00 13.23 21.25
N GLU A 45 6.87 13.62 22.17
CA GLU A 45 7.83 14.71 21.97
C GLU A 45 8.85 14.42 20.87
N GLN A 46 9.35 13.18 20.81
CA GLN A 46 10.32 12.77 19.79
C GLN A 46 9.66 12.65 18.42
N HIS A 47 8.43 12.13 18.37
CA HIS A 47 7.64 12.12 17.15
C HIS A 47 7.36 13.55 16.63
N ALA A 48 7.05 14.50 17.52
CA ALA A 48 6.86 15.91 17.13
C ALA A 48 8.14 16.52 16.55
N LYS A 49 9.30 16.28 17.20
CA LYS A 49 10.60 16.72 16.69
C LYS A 49 10.89 16.13 15.29
N LEU A 50 10.66 14.83 15.12
CA LEU A 50 10.84 14.13 13.85
C LEU A 50 9.94 14.70 12.75
N LYS A 51 8.67 14.99 13.08
CA LYS A 51 7.71 15.59 12.15
C LYS A 51 8.15 17.00 11.72
N ILE A 52 8.56 17.85 12.66
CA ILE A 52 9.04 19.20 12.34
C ILE A 52 10.30 19.13 11.46
N TYR A 53 11.22 18.22 11.76
CA TYR A 53 12.44 18.02 10.97
C TYR A 53 12.14 17.58 9.53
N ALA A 54 11.19 16.65 9.35
CA ALA A 54 10.75 16.21 8.03
C ALA A 54 10.09 17.35 7.24
N THR A 55 9.19 18.10 7.87
CA THR A 55 8.51 19.26 7.25
C THR A 55 9.51 20.34 6.81
N LYS A 56 10.54 20.63 7.62
CA LYS A 56 11.58 21.63 7.27
C LYS A 56 12.35 21.27 6.00
N GLN A 57 12.46 19.99 5.67
CA GLN A 57 13.15 19.50 4.48
C GLN A 57 12.19 19.21 3.31
N GLY A 58 10.88 19.41 3.49
CA GLY A 58 9.88 19.04 2.49
C GLY A 58 9.74 17.53 2.27
N LYS A 59 10.15 16.71 3.25
CA LYS A 59 10.15 15.24 3.18
C LYS A 59 9.09 14.64 4.10
N SER A 60 8.70 13.40 3.85
CA SER A 60 7.91 12.62 4.81
C SER A 60 8.82 11.98 5.87
N ILE A 61 8.24 11.59 7.01
CA ILE A 61 8.97 10.83 8.04
C ILE A 61 9.52 9.52 7.46
N LYS A 62 8.77 8.89 6.54
CA LYS A 62 9.21 7.67 5.85
C LYS A 62 10.51 7.93 5.08
N ASP A 63 10.58 9.02 4.32
CA ASP A 63 11.73 9.31 3.47
C ASP A 63 12.96 9.61 4.34
N VAL A 64 12.80 10.41 5.39
CA VAL A 64 13.87 10.71 6.36
C VAL A 64 14.43 9.42 6.96
N LEU A 65 13.55 8.52 7.42
CA LEU A 65 13.99 7.24 8.01
C LEU A 65 14.59 6.30 6.97
N SER A 66 14.07 6.27 5.74
CA SER A 66 14.59 5.43 4.67
C SER A 66 15.98 5.89 4.22
N GLU A 67 16.18 7.19 4.09
CA GLU A 67 17.50 7.78 3.80
C GLU A 67 18.51 7.53 4.92
N TYR A 68 18.07 7.66 6.18
CA TYR A 68 18.91 7.34 7.32
C TYR A 68 19.32 5.87 7.35
N VAL A 69 18.39 4.95 7.07
CA VAL A 69 18.71 3.51 6.99
C VAL A 69 19.66 3.23 5.82
N ALA A 70 19.50 3.91 4.68
CA ALA A 70 20.39 3.76 3.53
C ALA A 70 21.80 4.30 3.75
N SER A 71 22.02 5.17 4.74
CA SER A 71 23.34 5.70 5.09
C SER A 71 24.07 4.90 6.18
N LEU A 72 23.45 3.84 6.72
CA LEU A 72 24.10 2.96 7.70
C LEU A 72 25.20 2.13 7.02
N PRO A 73 26.33 1.87 7.71
CA PRO A 73 27.35 0.97 7.20
C PRO A 73 26.84 -0.48 7.18
N ASP A 74 27.43 -1.30 6.29
CA ASP A 74 27.20 -2.75 6.20
C ASP A 74 27.77 -3.51 7.41
#